data_AF-W5PNL3-F1
#
_entry.id   AF-W5PNL3-F1
#
_cell.length_a   1.000
_cell.length_b   1.000
_cell.length_c   1.000
_cell.angle_alpha   90.00
_cell.angle_beta   90.00
_cell.angle_gamma   90.00
#
_symmetry.space_group_name_H-M   'P 1'
#
loop_
_entity.id
_entity.type
_entity.pdbx_description
1 polymer ?
#
loop_
_entity_poly.entity_id
_entity_poly.type
_entity_poly.pdbx_seq_one_letter_code
_entity_poly.pdbx_strand_id
1 'polypeptide(L)'
;MKAADSEVPDAHFRVDKQNVSLWPPDPPPKTCPSQVLGRLLTVHAVVVFLTLVTVTSVLLQAILYPWFMGTISDVKTNAQLLKGRVDNISSLSSEVKRNRGALVAVGFQVRMMNASLGRVSSQIRKLETGLKEASAQLHVLTSSWEAVDELNAQIPGLKQDLDKASALNAKVRELQSGLESISKLLQQQNDILQVVSQGWKYFRGHFYYFSQISKTWYSAQQMCISRDSHLTSVTSEREQEFLYRTAGGLPYWIGLTKAGSEGDWHWVDGTPFNKVQSEKFWIPGEPNNYGNNEHCVNLKTSSLRSWNDASCDNTFPFICKRSYKPSEP
;
A
#
# COMPACT_ATOMS: atom_id res chain seq x y z
N MET A 1 13.58 -14.23 80.89
CA MET A 1 13.50 -13.78 79.48
C MET A 1 13.23 -15.01 78.63
N LYS A 2 12.19 -14.97 77.78
CA LYS A 2 11.64 -16.03 76.87
C LYS A 2 10.79 -17.11 77.57
N ALA A 3 9.46 -16.99 77.52
CA ALA A 3 8.51 -17.31 76.43
C ALA A 3 8.19 -18.82 76.43
N ALA A 4 7.14 -19.30 77.12
CA ALA A 4 5.69 -19.20 76.85
C ALA A 4 5.28 -19.98 75.58
N ASP A 5 4.34 -20.91 75.60
CA ASP A 5 3.70 -21.67 76.69
C ASP A 5 3.01 -22.90 76.04
N SER A 6 2.75 -23.91 76.89
CA SER A 6 1.70 -24.96 76.94
C SER A 6 0.72 -25.15 75.75
N GLU A 7 0.12 -26.32 75.45
CA GLU A 7 -0.32 -27.41 76.33
C GLU A 7 -0.87 -28.60 75.49
N VAL A 8 -0.55 -29.84 75.88
CA VAL A 8 -1.22 -31.14 75.55
C VAL A 8 -0.83 -32.11 76.67
N PRO A 9 -1.57 -33.20 76.97
CA PRO A 9 -3.00 -33.40 77.23
C PRO A 9 -3.22 -33.92 78.67
N ASP A 10 -4.45 -34.19 79.10
CA ASP A 10 -4.65 -34.99 80.31
C ASP A 10 -5.72 -36.10 80.19
N ALA A 11 -5.33 -37.23 80.81
CA ALA A 11 -6.09 -38.36 81.32
C ALA A 11 -6.94 -39.26 80.39
N HIS A 12 -6.38 -40.45 80.13
CA HIS A 12 -7.11 -41.72 79.98
C HIS A 12 -7.46 -42.34 81.35
N PHE A 13 -8.58 -43.09 81.42
CA PHE A 13 -8.72 -44.48 81.94
C PHE A 13 -10.07 -44.78 82.63
N ARG A 14 -10.78 -45.82 82.15
CA ARG A 14 -11.27 -47.02 82.89
C ARG A 14 -11.97 -47.98 81.89
N VAL A 15 -11.46 -49.18 81.61
CA VAL A 15 -11.59 -50.48 82.34
C VAL A 15 -13.05 -50.97 82.24
N ASP A 16 -13.37 -52.12 81.64
CA ASP A 16 -12.99 -53.44 82.15
C ASP A 16 -13.37 -54.63 81.22
N LYS A 17 -12.83 -55.81 81.59
CA LYS A 17 -13.21 -57.20 81.28
C LYS A 17 -12.32 -58.02 80.33
N GLN A 18 -11.31 -58.57 81.01
CA GLN A 18 -10.67 -59.88 80.84
C GLN A 18 -11.57 -61.01 80.35
N ASN A 19 -10.98 -61.91 79.56
CA ASN A 19 -11.18 -63.36 79.68
C ASN A 19 -10.09 -64.10 78.89
N VAL A 20 -9.24 -64.90 79.53
CA VAL A 20 -8.66 -66.14 78.95
C VAL A 20 -8.29 -67.11 80.09
N SER A 21 -8.72 -68.36 79.93
CA SER A 21 -8.53 -69.53 80.79
C SER A 21 -7.11 -70.10 80.71
N LEU A 22 -6.73 -71.01 81.63
CA LEU A 22 -5.81 -72.12 81.35
C LEU A 22 -6.03 -73.30 82.36
N TRP A 23 -5.60 -74.48 81.93
CA TRP A 23 -6.09 -75.85 82.18
C TRP A 23 -5.53 -76.58 83.46
N PRO A 24 -5.88 -77.87 83.73
CA PRO A 24 -5.95 -78.57 85.04
C PRO A 24 -4.72 -79.47 85.39
N PRO A 25 -4.75 -80.32 86.46
CA PRO A 25 -5.08 -81.76 86.29
C PRO A 25 -5.73 -82.54 87.49
N ASP A 26 -6.70 -83.42 87.15
CA ASP A 26 -6.90 -84.85 87.52
C ASP A 26 -7.14 -85.42 88.97
N PRO A 27 -7.79 -86.63 89.07
CA PRO A 27 -8.74 -87.12 90.12
C PRO A 27 -8.06 -88.12 91.13
N PRO A 28 -8.69 -88.91 92.07
CA PRO A 28 -9.83 -89.88 91.96
C PRO A 28 -10.63 -90.06 93.31
N PRO A 29 -11.19 -91.23 93.72
CA PRO A 29 -12.26 -92.06 93.17
C PRO A 29 -13.45 -92.35 94.12
N LYS A 30 -14.62 -92.54 93.49
CA LYS A 30 -15.65 -93.59 93.64
C LYS A 30 -15.97 -94.27 95.00
N THR A 31 -17.31 -94.32 95.18
CA THR A 31 -18.16 -95.44 95.66
C THR A 31 -18.26 -95.71 97.16
N CYS A 32 -19.49 -95.58 97.66
CA CYS A 32 -19.99 -96.41 98.75
C CYS A 32 -21.30 -97.08 98.29
N PRO A 33 -21.41 -98.41 98.35
CA PRO A 33 -22.69 -99.09 98.27
C PRO A 33 -23.29 -99.31 99.67
N SER A 34 -24.58 -99.02 99.75
CA SER A 34 -25.64 -99.86 100.36
C SER A 34 -25.20 -101.23 100.90
N GLN A 35 -25.78 -101.81 101.95
CA GLN A 35 -27.18 -101.85 102.40
C GLN A 35 -27.16 -102.69 103.70
N VAL A 36 -27.86 -102.29 104.76
CA VAL A 36 -29.13 -102.89 105.24
C VAL A 36 -29.04 -104.36 105.70
N LEU A 37 -29.42 -104.62 106.97
CA LEU A 37 -30.33 -105.68 107.48
C LEU A 37 -30.31 -105.65 109.03
N GLY A 38 -31.35 -105.81 109.85
CA GLY A 38 -32.78 -106.06 109.67
C GLY A 38 -33.48 -106.35 111.03
N ARG A 39 -34.83 -106.37 110.99
CA ARG A 39 -35.83 -107.08 111.85
C ARG A 39 -36.16 -106.60 113.29
N LEU A 40 -37.37 -106.03 113.49
CA LEU A 40 -38.56 -106.57 114.24
C LEU A 40 -39.75 -105.54 114.19
N LEU A 41 -41.02 -105.97 113.98
CA LEU A 41 -42.32 -105.22 113.97
C LEU A 41 -42.64 -104.16 112.87
N THR A 42 -43.44 -104.50 111.81
CA THR A 42 -44.33 -103.67 110.91
C THR A 42 -44.38 -104.26 109.48
N VAL A 43 -45.54 -104.70 108.94
CA VAL A 43 -45.63 -105.32 107.57
C VAL A 43 -46.89 -104.99 106.73
N HIS A 44 -47.99 -104.43 107.23
CA HIS A 44 -49.20 -104.25 106.37
C HIS A 44 -49.23 -103.01 105.43
N ALA A 45 -48.28 -102.07 105.50
CA ALA A 45 -48.34 -100.81 104.73
C ALA A 45 -47.49 -100.75 103.42
N VAL A 46 -46.57 -101.70 103.19
CA VAL A 46 -45.54 -101.56 102.13
C VAL A 46 -45.99 -102.06 100.75
N VAL A 47 -46.92 -103.02 100.69
CA VAL A 47 -47.31 -103.68 99.42
C VAL A 47 -48.20 -102.80 98.54
N VAL A 48 -48.98 -101.87 99.12
CA VAL A 48 -49.84 -100.95 98.34
C VAL A 48 -49.04 -99.79 97.72
N PHE A 49 -47.92 -99.40 98.32
CA PHE A 49 -47.14 -98.24 97.86
C PHE A 49 -46.26 -98.56 96.64
N LEU A 50 -45.70 -99.77 96.56
CA LEU A 50 -44.78 -100.16 95.48
C LEU A 50 -45.46 -100.32 94.11
N THR A 51 -46.72 -100.78 94.07
CA THR A 51 -47.47 -100.93 92.81
C THR A 51 -47.94 -99.59 92.24
N LEU A 52 -48.24 -98.61 93.10
CA LEU A 52 -48.61 -97.24 92.70
C LEU A 52 -47.42 -96.44 92.14
N VAL A 53 -46.21 -96.62 92.69
CA VAL A 53 -45.01 -95.89 92.25
C VAL A 53 -44.54 -96.36 90.86
N THR A 54 -44.62 -97.65 90.54
CA THR A 54 -44.19 -98.16 89.23
C THR A 54 -45.15 -97.76 88.11
N VAL A 55 -46.46 -97.76 88.38
CA VAL A 55 -47.48 -97.36 87.39
C VAL A 55 -47.43 -95.85 87.12
N THR A 56 -47.17 -95.03 88.14
CA THR A 56 -47.06 -93.57 87.97
C THR A 56 -45.81 -93.14 87.20
N SER A 57 -44.66 -93.82 87.37
CA SER A 57 -43.42 -93.48 86.64
C SER A 57 -43.52 -93.74 85.12
N VAL A 58 -44.15 -94.84 84.72
CA VAL A 58 -44.28 -95.20 83.30
C VAL A 58 -45.26 -94.27 82.57
N LEU A 59 -46.36 -93.89 83.23
CA LEU A 59 -47.30 -92.89 82.71
C LEU A 59 -46.66 -91.50 82.58
N LEU A 60 -45.80 -91.12 83.52
CA LEU A 60 -45.10 -89.83 83.46
C LEU A 60 -44.08 -89.78 82.31
N GLN A 61 -43.37 -90.89 82.03
CA GLN A 61 -42.47 -90.99 80.87
C GLN A 61 -43.23 -90.98 79.53
N ALA A 62 -44.43 -91.58 79.46
CA ALA A 62 -45.24 -91.59 78.23
C ALA A 62 -45.80 -90.19 77.86
N ILE A 63 -46.01 -89.30 78.84
CA ILE A 63 -46.58 -87.96 78.61
C ILE A 63 -45.48 -86.90 78.39
N LEU A 64 -44.38 -86.94 79.15
CA LEU A 64 -43.35 -85.90 79.08
C LEU A 64 -42.43 -86.02 77.86
N TYR A 65 -42.19 -87.23 77.35
CA TYR A 65 -41.25 -87.44 76.23
C TYR A 65 -41.73 -86.82 74.91
N PRO A 66 -43.01 -86.98 74.49
CA PRO A 66 -43.53 -86.28 73.31
C PRO A 66 -43.55 -84.76 73.46
N TRP A 67 -43.81 -84.25 74.66
CA TRP A 67 -43.86 -82.80 74.94
C TRP A 67 -42.47 -82.15 74.82
N PHE A 68 -41.43 -82.77 75.39
CA PHE A 68 -40.06 -82.26 75.35
C PHE A 68 -39.46 -82.29 73.93
N MET A 69 -39.73 -83.35 73.16
CA MET A 69 -39.27 -83.45 71.77
C MET A 69 -39.95 -82.43 70.85
N GLY A 70 -41.21 -82.07 71.13
CA GLY A 70 -41.91 -80.99 70.42
C GLY A 70 -41.29 -79.61 70.63
N THR A 71 -40.86 -79.30 71.86
CA THR A 71 -40.24 -78.00 72.19
C THR A 71 -38.87 -77.83 71.53
N ILE A 72 -38.06 -78.90 71.46
CA ILE A 72 -36.75 -78.86 70.79
C ILE A 72 -36.91 -78.65 69.27
N SER A 73 -37.93 -79.25 68.66
CA SER A 73 -38.23 -79.03 67.24
C SER A 73 -38.59 -77.58 66.96
N ASP A 74 -39.43 -76.97 67.82
CA ASP A 74 -39.88 -75.59 67.64
C ASP A 74 -38.74 -74.56 67.85
N VAL A 75 -37.84 -74.84 68.79
CA VAL A 75 -36.59 -74.08 68.96
C VAL A 75 -35.70 -74.18 67.72
N LYS A 76 -35.64 -75.33 67.06
CA LYS A 76 -34.86 -75.53 65.84
C LYS A 76 -35.43 -74.76 64.64
N THR A 77 -36.76 -74.76 64.45
CA THR A 77 -37.42 -73.97 63.40
C THR A 77 -37.24 -72.46 63.64
N ASN A 78 -37.40 -71.99 64.87
CA ASN A 78 -37.19 -70.58 65.21
C ASN A 78 -35.71 -70.16 65.05
N ALA A 79 -34.75 -71.03 65.39
CA ALA A 79 -33.33 -70.78 65.16
C ALA A 79 -32.98 -70.71 63.66
N GLN A 80 -33.60 -71.56 62.82
CA GLN A 80 -33.43 -71.51 61.37
C GLN A 80 -34.05 -70.24 60.76
N LEU A 81 -35.22 -69.81 61.24
CA LEU A 81 -35.86 -68.56 60.82
C LEU A 81 -35.00 -67.33 61.20
N LEU A 82 -34.45 -67.32 62.42
CA LEU A 82 -33.53 -66.29 62.89
C LEU A 82 -32.26 -66.24 62.05
N LYS A 83 -31.70 -67.40 61.69
CA LYS A 83 -30.55 -67.49 60.80
C LYS A 83 -30.83 -66.86 59.43
N GLY A 84 -31.97 -67.18 58.81
CA GLY A 84 -32.38 -66.56 57.53
C GLY A 84 -32.57 -65.04 57.63
N ARG A 85 -33.07 -64.53 58.75
CA ARG A 85 -33.17 -63.07 58.99
C ARG A 85 -31.81 -62.41 59.18
N VAL A 86 -30.90 -63.05 59.91
CA VAL A 86 -29.53 -62.57 60.09
C VAL A 86 -28.78 -62.55 58.75
N ASP A 87 -28.95 -63.59 57.94
CA ASP A 87 -28.35 -63.67 56.60
C ASP A 87 -28.90 -62.54 55.70
N ASN A 88 -30.21 -62.27 55.73
CA ASN A 88 -30.81 -61.15 54.99
C ASN A 88 -30.34 -59.77 55.47
N ILE A 89 -30.17 -59.58 56.79
CA ILE A 89 -29.60 -58.35 57.36
C ILE A 89 -28.14 -58.17 56.95
N SER A 90 -27.37 -59.27 56.91
CA SER A 90 -25.98 -59.25 56.44
C SER A 90 -25.89 -58.87 54.95
N SER A 91 -26.82 -59.38 54.13
CA SER A 91 -26.96 -59.01 52.73
C SER A 91 -27.27 -57.51 52.59
N LEU A 92 -28.25 -57.00 53.33
CA LEU A 92 -28.62 -55.58 53.33
C LEU A 92 -27.45 -54.67 53.77
N SER A 93 -26.67 -55.11 54.77
CA SER A 93 -25.46 -54.40 55.21
C SER A 93 -24.41 -54.33 54.10
N SER A 94 -24.26 -55.41 53.33
CA SER A 94 -23.36 -55.46 52.18
C SER A 94 -23.80 -54.52 51.05
N GLU A 95 -25.11 -54.44 50.78
CA GLU A 95 -25.69 -53.53 49.79
C GLU A 95 -25.54 -52.06 50.20
N VAL A 96 -25.80 -51.73 51.47
CA VAL A 96 -25.60 -50.36 52.00
C VAL A 96 -24.13 -49.95 51.90
N LYS A 97 -23.20 -50.87 52.20
CA LYS A 97 -21.76 -50.62 52.07
C LYS A 97 -21.36 -50.39 50.61
N ARG A 98 -21.91 -51.17 49.67
CA ARG A 98 -21.71 -51.00 48.23
C ARG A 98 -22.27 -49.67 47.73
N ASN A 99 -23.49 -49.32 48.14
CA ASN A 99 -24.14 -48.06 47.78
C ASN A 99 -23.41 -46.85 48.36
N ARG A 100 -22.86 -46.96 49.57
CA ARG A 100 -21.98 -45.92 50.16
C ARG A 100 -20.70 -45.75 49.35
N GLY A 101 -20.06 -46.85 48.93
CA GLY A 101 -18.90 -46.81 48.04
C GLY A 101 -19.22 -46.14 46.69
N ALA A 102 -20.36 -46.49 46.09
CA ALA A 102 -20.84 -45.87 44.86
C ALA A 102 -21.13 -44.38 45.03
N LEU A 103 -21.76 -43.96 46.13
CA LEU A 103 -22.05 -42.54 46.43
C LEU A 103 -20.77 -41.72 46.63
N VAL A 104 -19.75 -42.29 47.28
CA VAL A 104 -18.43 -41.67 47.41
C VAL A 104 -17.77 -41.51 46.04
N ALA A 105 -17.84 -42.52 45.18
CA ALA A 105 -17.32 -42.45 43.81
C ALA A 105 -18.05 -41.38 42.95
N VAL A 106 -19.37 -41.28 43.08
CA VAL A 106 -20.17 -40.20 42.45
C VAL A 106 -19.74 -38.83 42.98
N GLY A 107 -19.49 -38.69 44.28
CA GLY A 107 -18.97 -37.45 44.86
C GLY A 107 -17.61 -37.03 44.28
N PHE A 108 -16.72 -37.98 44.00
CA PHE A 108 -15.46 -37.70 43.30
C PHE A 108 -15.68 -37.28 41.84
N GLN A 109 -16.60 -37.93 41.11
CA GLN A 109 -16.95 -37.52 39.74
C GLN A 109 -17.54 -36.11 39.69
N VAL A 110 -18.44 -35.76 40.62
CA VAL A 110 -19.02 -34.41 40.70
C VAL A 110 -17.94 -33.36 40.97
N ARG A 111 -16.96 -33.65 41.85
CA ARG A 111 -15.81 -32.75 42.08
C ARG A 111 -14.95 -32.58 40.82
N MET A 112 -14.71 -33.67 40.10
CA MET A 112 -13.95 -33.63 38.85
C MET A 112 -14.68 -32.84 37.75
N MET A 113 -16.00 -33.01 37.63
CA MET A 113 -16.85 -32.23 36.74
C MET A 113 -16.90 -30.75 37.13
N ASN A 114 -16.93 -30.42 38.42
CA ASN A 114 -16.90 -29.02 38.86
C ASN A 114 -15.55 -28.35 38.54
N ALA A 115 -14.45 -29.09 38.68
CA ALA A 115 -13.12 -28.61 38.30
C ALA A 115 -12.99 -28.44 36.78
N SER A 116 -13.56 -29.35 35.98
CA SER A 116 -13.59 -29.20 34.51
C SER A 116 -14.48 -28.03 34.09
N LEU A 117 -15.64 -27.85 34.72
CA LEU A 117 -16.53 -26.72 34.48
C LEU A 117 -15.84 -25.38 34.83
N GLY A 118 -15.09 -25.32 35.93
CA GLY A 118 -14.26 -24.17 36.28
C GLY A 118 -13.19 -23.87 35.22
N ARG A 119 -12.56 -24.90 34.67
CA ARG A 119 -11.58 -24.78 33.58
C ARG A 119 -12.24 -24.23 32.30
N VAL A 120 -13.41 -24.76 31.93
CA VAL A 120 -14.20 -24.30 30.78
C VAL A 120 -14.64 -22.85 30.98
N SER A 121 -15.13 -22.48 32.16
CA SER A 121 -15.50 -21.09 32.48
C SER A 121 -14.31 -20.13 32.38
N SER A 122 -13.13 -20.53 32.84
CA SER A 122 -11.89 -19.76 32.67
C SER A 122 -11.52 -19.59 31.19
N GLN A 123 -11.65 -20.65 30.39
CA GLN A 123 -11.41 -20.58 28.95
C GLN A 123 -12.40 -19.66 28.24
N ILE A 124 -13.68 -19.72 28.60
CA ILE A 124 -14.72 -18.82 28.07
C ILE A 124 -14.37 -17.37 28.38
N ARG A 125 -13.96 -17.04 29.63
CA ARG A 125 -13.53 -15.67 29.97
C ARG A 125 -12.32 -15.22 29.15
N LYS A 126 -11.32 -16.09 28.96
CA LYS A 126 -10.15 -15.76 28.12
C LYS A 126 -10.55 -15.51 26.66
N LEU A 127 -11.47 -16.33 26.15
CA LEU A 127 -12.02 -16.17 24.80
C LEU A 127 -12.78 -14.85 24.66
N GLU A 128 -13.61 -14.51 25.65
CA GLU A 128 -14.37 -13.26 25.68
C GLU A 128 -13.44 -12.03 25.73
N THR A 129 -12.38 -12.07 26.54
CA THR A 129 -11.37 -10.99 26.55
C THR A 129 -10.62 -10.89 25.23
N GLY A 130 -10.25 -12.04 24.64
CA GLY A 130 -9.60 -12.07 23.33
C GLY A 130 -10.50 -11.52 22.22
N LEU A 131 -11.80 -11.80 22.28
CA LEU A 131 -12.79 -11.26 21.34
C LEU A 131 -12.97 -9.75 21.48
N LYS A 132 -12.96 -9.22 22.71
CA LYS A 132 -12.99 -7.76 22.96
C LYS A 132 -11.75 -7.06 22.41
N GLU A 133 -10.57 -7.65 22.62
CA GLU A 133 -9.31 -7.15 22.07
C GLU A 133 -9.32 -7.16 20.54
N ALA A 134 -9.71 -8.29 19.93
CA ALA A 134 -9.80 -8.41 18.48
C ALA A 134 -10.81 -7.41 17.87
N SER A 135 -11.94 -7.16 18.55
CA SER A 135 -12.92 -6.15 18.14
C SER A 135 -12.34 -4.72 18.20
N ALA A 136 -11.62 -4.39 19.26
CA ALA A 136 -10.94 -3.10 19.38
C ALA A 136 -9.90 -2.91 18.26
N GLN A 137 -9.11 -3.94 17.95
CA GLN A 137 -8.16 -3.92 16.85
C GLN A 137 -8.85 -3.74 15.49
N LEU A 138 -9.98 -4.40 15.27
CA LEU A 138 -10.76 -4.26 14.03
C LEU A 138 -11.28 -2.82 13.85
N HIS A 139 -11.75 -2.19 14.92
CA HIS A 139 -12.21 -0.80 14.88
C HIS A 139 -11.08 0.19 14.56
N VAL A 140 -9.88 -0.03 15.08
CA VAL A 140 -8.68 0.77 14.75
C VAL A 140 -8.30 0.61 13.28
N LEU A 141 -8.36 -0.63 12.76
CA LEU A 141 -8.14 -0.90 11.34
C LEU A 141 -9.16 -0.18 10.45
N THR A 142 -10.44 -0.18 10.83
CA THR A 142 -11.50 0.54 10.09
C THR A 142 -11.24 2.05 10.04
N SER A 143 -10.93 2.69 11.17
CA SER A 143 -10.63 4.13 11.19
C SER A 143 -9.35 4.47 10.41
N SER A 144 -8.37 3.56 10.41
CA SER A 144 -7.16 3.72 9.60
C SER A 144 -7.46 3.65 8.10
N TRP A 145 -8.42 2.84 7.68
CA TRP A 145 -8.84 2.76 6.28
C TRP A 145 -9.60 4.02 5.83
N GLU A 146 -10.44 4.60 6.69
CA GLU A 146 -11.11 5.88 6.42
C GLU A 146 -10.11 7.01 6.18
N ALA A 147 -9.03 7.08 6.97
CA ALA A 147 -7.96 8.05 6.76
C ALA A 147 -7.21 7.86 5.43
N VAL A 148 -7.07 6.62 4.97
CA VAL A 148 -6.48 6.30 3.65
C VAL A 148 -7.42 6.73 2.52
N ASP A 149 -8.73 6.54 2.69
CA ASP A 149 -9.72 6.95 1.70
C ASP A 149 -9.76 8.48 1.53
N GLU A 150 -9.70 9.22 2.65
CA GLU A 150 -9.59 10.69 2.66
C GLU A 150 -8.33 11.17 1.94
N LEU A 151 -7.19 10.51 2.15
CA LEU A 151 -5.94 10.85 1.45
C LEU A 151 -6.05 10.54 -0.05
N ASN A 152 -6.67 9.42 -0.41
CA ASN A 152 -6.90 9.05 -1.81
C ASN A 152 -7.83 10.06 -2.52
N ALA A 153 -8.79 10.64 -1.81
CA ALA A 153 -9.68 11.66 -2.34
C ALA A 153 -8.95 12.96 -2.76
N GLN A 154 -7.74 13.21 -2.24
CA GLN A 154 -6.92 14.37 -2.61
C GLN A 154 -6.11 14.16 -3.91
N ILE A 155 -5.86 12.91 -4.31
CA ILE A 155 -5.06 12.57 -5.50
C ILE A 155 -5.56 13.24 -6.79
N PRO A 156 -6.88 13.28 -7.09
CA PRO A 156 -7.39 13.94 -8.29
C PRO A 156 -7.10 15.45 -8.30
N GLY A 157 -7.18 16.12 -7.15
CA GLY A 157 -6.86 17.55 -7.02
C GLY A 157 -5.38 17.83 -7.31
N LEU A 158 -4.49 17.04 -6.70
CA LEU A 158 -3.05 17.12 -6.96
C LEU A 158 -2.70 16.86 -8.43
N LYS A 159 -3.39 15.91 -9.06
CA LYS A 159 -3.22 15.65 -10.51
C LYS A 159 -3.65 16.84 -11.35
N GLN A 160 -4.79 17.45 -11.04
CA GLN A 160 -5.26 18.64 -11.74
C GLN A 160 -4.29 19.81 -11.61
N ASP A 161 -3.72 20.02 -10.43
CA ASP A 161 -2.76 21.11 -10.21
C ASP A 161 -1.43 20.84 -10.90
N LEU A 162 -0.99 19.57 -10.98
CA LEU A 162 0.16 19.18 -11.81
C LEU A 162 -0.10 19.46 -13.30
N ASP A 163 -1.29 19.18 -13.80
CA ASP A 163 -1.67 19.48 -15.18
C ASP A 163 -1.67 21.00 -15.44
N LYS A 164 -2.22 21.81 -14.52
CA LYS A 164 -2.17 23.29 -14.61
C LYS A 164 -0.72 23.80 -14.61
N ALA A 165 0.13 23.25 -13.74
CA ALA A 165 1.55 23.62 -13.68
C ALA A 165 2.29 23.27 -14.98
N SER A 166 1.97 22.12 -15.58
CA SER A 166 2.53 21.73 -16.89
C SER A 166 2.09 22.69 -18.01
N ALA A 167 0.83 23.09 -18.03
CA ALA A 167 0.30 24.07 -18.99
C ALA A 167 0.92 25.45 -18.80
N LEU A 168 1.15 25.88 -17.55
CA LEU A 168 1.85 27.12 -17.25
C LEU A 168 3.30 27.07 -17.76
N ASN A 169 4.01 25.96 -17.55
CA ASN A 169 5.36 25.78 -18.06
C ASN A 169 5.42 25.84 -19.60
N ALA A 170 4.41 25.30 -20.30
CA ALA A 170 4.32 25.43 -21.75
C ALA A 170 4.19 26.90 -22.19
N LYS A 171 3.35 27.69 -21.50
CA LYS A 171 3.20 29.14 -21.77
C LYS A 171 4.49 29.92 -21.50
N VAL A 172 5.23 29.57 -20.45
CA VAL A 172 6.54 30.21 -20.17
C VAL A 172 7.51 29.98 -21.32
N ARG A 173 7.57 28.76 -21.88
CA ARG A 173 8.42 28.45 -23.04
C ARG A 173 8.01 29.22 -24.29
N GLU A 174 6.70 29.37 -24.51
CA GLU A 174 6.17 30.18 -25.63
C GLU A 174 6.60 31.65 -25.49
N LEU A 175 6.46 32.22 -24.29
CA LEU A 175 6.92 33.59 -24.00
C LEU A 175 8.44 33.76 -24.17
N GLN A 176 9.22 32.76 -23.75
CA GLN A 176 10.68 32.77 -23.93
C GLN A 176 11.05 32.80 -25.42
N SER A 177 10.44 31.94 -26.24
CA SER A 177 10.66 31.95 -27.69
C SER A 177 10.22 33.27 -28.33
N GLY A 178 9.12 33.86 -27.86
CA GLY A 178 8.67 35.18 -28.27
C GLY A 178 9.70 36.28 -27.97
N LEU A 179 10.32 36.24 -26.78
CA LEU A 179 11.34 37.19 -26.37
C LEU A 179 12.62 37.07 -27.21
N GLU A 180 13.06 35.85 -27.53
CA GLU A 180 14.20 35.61 -28.41
C GLU A 180 13.94 36.16 -29.83
N SER A 181 12.73 35.95 -30.35
CA SER A 181 12.30 36.50 -31.64
C SER A 181 12.35 38.04 -31.65
N ILE A 182 11.83 38.68 -30.59
CA ILE A 182 11.88 40.14 -30.43
C ILE A 182 13.33 40.63 -30.35
N SER A 183 14.18 39.95 -29.58
CA SER A 183 15.61 40.30 -29.47
C SER A 183 16.29 40.26 -30.84
N LYS A 184 16.04 39.23 -31.65
CA LYS A 184 16.56 39.11 -33.02
C LYS A 184 16.06 40.24 -33.94
N LEU A 185 14.79 40.61 -33.82
CA LEU A 185 14.22 41.74 -34.58
C LEU A 185 14.86 43.07 -34.19
N LEU A 186 15.09 43.30 -32.89
CA LEU A 186 15.78 44.49 -32.40
C LEU A 186 17.22 44.55 -32.90
N GLN A 187 17.93 43.42 -32.89
CA GLN A 187 19.29 43.34 -33.43
C GLN A 187 19.31 43.68 -34.92
N GLN A 188 18.40 43.09 -35.71
CA GLN A 188 18.28 43.42 -37.13
C GLN A 188 17.98 44.90 -37.38
N GLN A 189 17.07 45.51 -36.59
CA GLN A 189 16.78 46.93 -36.70
C GLN A 189 18.00 47.79 -36.39
N ASN A 190 18.78 47.42 -35.36
CA ASN A 190 20.00 48.12 -35.01
C ASN A 190 21.06 48.03 -36.12
N ASP A 191 21.29 46.84 -36.69
CA ASP A 191 22.22 46.67 -37.82
C ASP A 191 21.85 47.57 -39.01
N ILE A 192 20.56 47.58 -39.36
CA ILE A 192 20.05 48.43 -40.46
C ILE A 192 20.27 49.90 -40.13
N LEU A 193 19.96 50.31 -38.90
CA LEU A 193 20.10 51.70 -38.46
C LEU A 193 21.56 52.18 -38.51
N GLN A 194 22.51 51.34 -38.11
CA GLN A 194 23.94 51.66 -38.15
C GLN A 194 24.46 51.93 -39.56
N VAL A 195 23.96 51.21 -40.56
CA VAL A 195 24.34 51.43 -41.96
C VAL A 195 23.61 52.64 -42.55
N VAL A 196 22.34 52.82 -42.20
CA VAL A 196 21.53 53.97 -42.65
C VAL A 196 22.08 55.29 -42.11
N SER A 197 22.59 55.33 -40.88
CA SER A 197 23.22 56.53 -40.30
C SER A 197 24.49 56.96 -41.04
N GLN A 198 25.12 56.05 -41.79
CA GLN A 198 26.28 56.33 -42.66
C GLN A 198 25.88 56.83 -44.06
N GLY A 199 24.60 57.11 -44.30
CA GLY A 199 24.10 57.66 -45.56
C GLY A 199 23.66 56.62 -46.59
N TRP A 200 23.60 55.34 -46.22
CA TRP A 200 22.99 54.30 -47.07
C TRP A 200 21.47 54.27 -46.90
N LYS A 201 20.77 53.77 -47.91
CA LYS A 201 19.32 53.54 -47.88
C LYS A 201 19.05 52.04 -47.89
N TYR A 202 18.17 51.56 -47.02
CA TYR A 202 17.79 50.15 -46.98
C TYR A 202 16.52 49.90 -47.79
N PHE A 203 16.55 48.89 -48.66
CA PHE A 203 15.38 48.43 -49.39
C PHE A 203 15.46 46.93 -49.65
N ARG A 204 14.48 46.17 -49.13
CA ARG A 204 14.27 44.73 -49.39
C ARG A 204 15.56 43.89 -49.30
N GLY A 205 16.21 43.92 -48.14
CA GLY A 205 17.39 43.09 -47.88
C GLY A 205 18.68 43.59 -48.53
N HIS A 206 18.70 44.81 -49.06
CA HIS A 206 19.88 45.42 -49.67
C HIS A 206 20.06 46.85 -49.19
N PHE A 207 21.31 47.29 -49.11
CA PHE A 207 21.67 48.69 -48.90
C PHE A 207 22.11 49.33 -50.21
N TYR A 208 21.70 50.58 -50.40
CA TYR A 208 21.98 51.38 -51.57
C TYR A 208 22.66 52.68 -51.17
N TYR A 209 23.78 53.01 -51.83
CA TYR A 209 24.48 54.27 -51.62
C TYR A 209 24.32 55.14 -52.86
N PHE A 210 23.66 56.28 -52.70
CA PHE A 210 23.51 57.28 -53.76
C PHE A 210 24.64 58.30 -53.59
N SER A 211 25.60 58.31 -54.51
CA SER A 211 26.75 59.20 -54.40
C SER A 211 26.35 60.66 -54.57
N GLN A 212 27.06 61.54 -53.87
CA GLN A 212 26.96 63.00 -54.05
C GLN A 212 28.02 63.54 -55.03
N ILE A 213 28.93 62.66 -55.47
CA ILE A 213 30.03 63.00 -56.37
C ILE A 213 29.87 62.28 -57.70
N SER A 214 30.22 62.96 -58.79
CA SER A 214 30.20 62.42 -60.14
C SER A 214 31.51 61.73 -60.51
N LYS A 215 31.42 60.59 -61.19
CA LYS A 215 32.57 59.79 -61.65
C LYS A 215 32.26 59.14 -63.00
N THR A 216 33.31 58.76 -63.72
CA THR A 216 33.17 57.84 -64.86
C THR A 216 32.61 56.50 -64.38
N TRP A 217 31.98 55.73 -65.26
CA TRP A 217 31.34 54.47 -64.86
C TRP A 217 32.33 53.51 -64.19
N TYR A 218 33.53 53.36 -64.75
CA TYR A 218 34.57 52.51 -64.18
C TYR A 218 35.08 53.01 -62.82
N SER A 219 35.27 54.33 -62.66
CA SER A 219 35.68 54.90 -61.37
C SER A 219 34.58 54.77 -60.32
N ALA A 220 33.32 54.90 -60.72
CA ALA A 220 32.16 54.65 -59.86
C ALA A 220 32.09 53.18 -59.40
N GLN A 221 32.33 52.23 -60.29
CA GLN A 221 32.40 50.81 -59.93
C GLN A 221 33.52 50.52 -58.92
N GLN A 222 34.71 51.08 -59.13
CA GLN A 222 35.82 50.93 -58.17
C GLN A 222 35.48 51.51 -56.80
N MET A 223 34.75 52.63 -56.75
CA MET A 223 34.26 53.19 -55.48
C MET A 223 33.26 52.27 -54.78
N CYS A 224 32.37 51.62 -55.52
CA CYS A 224 31.45 50.63 -54.93
C CYS A 224 32.22 49.43 -54.39
N ILE A 225 33.19 48.89 -55.15
CA ILE A 225 34.04 47.76 -54.71
C ILE A 225 34.78 48.09 -53.42
N SER A 226 35.33 49.31 -53.31
CA SER A 226 36.01 49.77 -52.09
C SER A 226 35.12 49.79 -50.83
N ARG A 227 33.80 49.67 -51.02
CA ARG A 227 32.76 49.67 -49.98
C ARG A 227 32.02 48.33 -49.90
N ASP A 228 32.64 47.23 -50.32
CA ASP A 228 32.06 45.87 -50.35
C ASP A 228 30.71 45.85 -51.07
N SER A 229 30.66 46.49 -52.25
CA SER A 229 29.44 46.68 -53.03
C SER A 229 29.77 46.77 -54.53
N HIS A 230 28.73 46.79 -55.36
CA HIS A 230 28.86 47.00 -56.81
C HIS A 230 27.89 48.08 -57.25
N LEU A 231 28.09 48.67 -58.43
CA LEU A 231 27.03 49.46 -59.05
C LEU A 231 25.75 48.62 -59.16
N THR A 232 24.61 49.23 -58.84
CA THR A 232 23.37 48.49 -58.60
C THR A 232 22.90 47.75 -59.84
N SER A 233 22.57 46.46 -59.67
CA SER A 233 21.67 45.74 -60.55
C SER A 233 20.21 46.15 -60.33
N VAL A 234 19.36 45.77 -61.28
CA VAL A 234 17.90 45.90 -61.15
C VAL A 234 17.26 44.56 -61.48
N THR A 235 16.63 43.97 -60.48
CA THR A 235 16.08 42.61 -60.49
C THR A 235 14.55 42.58 -60.43
N SER A 236 13.91 43.71 -60.17
CA SER A 236 12.45 43.80 -60.09
C SER A 236 11.93 45.19 -60.38
N GLU A 237 10.66 45.29 -60.74
CA GLU A 237 9.97 46.56 -60.96
C GLU A 237 9.92 47.44 -59.71
N ARG A 238 9.75 46.82 -58.53
CA ARG A 238 9.76 47.54 -57.25
C ARG A 238 11.15 48.10 -56.91
N GLU A 239 12.21 47.41 -57.31
CA GLU A 239 13.58 47.91 -57.17
C GLU A 239 13.83 49.07 -58.14
N GLN A 240 13.43 48.92 -59.42
CA GLN A 240 13.48 50.02 -60.37
C GLN A 240 12.74 51.26 -59.84
N GLU A 241 11.54 51.06 -59.27
CA GLU A 241 10.75 52.13 -58.66
C GLU A 241 11.44 52.81 -57.50
N PHE A 242 11.98 52.04 -56.57
CA PHE A 242 12.78 52.58 -55.47
C PHE A 242 13.94 53.44 -55.99
N LEU A 243 14.65 52.97 -57.02
CA LEU A 243 15.82 53.65 -57.56
C LEU A 243 15.46 54.97 -58.26
N TYR A 244 14.53 54.98 -59.23
CA TYR A 244 14.23 56.22 -59.97
C TYR A 244 13.56 57.27 -59.08
N ARG A 245 12.70 56.86 -58.13
CA ARG A 245 12.06 57.80 -57.19
C ARG A 245 13.10 58.43 -56.27
N THR A 246 14.04 57.63 -55.79
CA THR A 246 15.12 58.12 -54.91
C THR A 246 16.13 58.99 -55.66
N ALA A 247 16.40 58.69 -56.93
CA ALA A 247 17.25 59.50 -57.80
C ALA A 247 16.68 60.90 -58.05
N GLY A 248 15.37 61.09 -57.90
CA GLY A 248 14.74 62.41 -57.99
C GLY A 248 14.85 63.08 -59.36
N GLY A 249 15.03 62.29 -60.42
CA GLY A 249 15.23 62.78 -61.80
C GLY A 249 16.66 63.20 -62.14
N LEU A 250 17.62 63.08 -61.22
CA LEU A 250 19.04 63.23 -61.54
C LEU A 250 19.58 61.96 -62.21
N PRO A 251 20.55 62.08 -63.14
CA PRO A 251 21.12 60.92 -63.78
C PRO A 251 22.07 60.18 -62.83
N TYR A 252 21.93 58.87 -62.70
CA TYR A 252 22.83 58.05 -61.87
C TYR A 252 23.33 56.83 -62.65
N TRP A 253 24.64 56.55 -62.60
CA TRP A 253 25.18 55.29 -63.08
C TRP A 253 24.59 54.10 -62.30
N ILE A 254 24.24 53.06 -63.06
CA ILE A 254 23.86 51.73 -62.56
C ILE A 254 24.81 50.68 -63.13
N GLY A 255 24.73 49.45 -62.64
CA GLY A 255 25.71 48.40 -62.92
C GLY A 255 25.63 47.74 -64.29
N LEU A 256 24.79 48.25 -65.21
CA LEU A 256 24.59 47.64 -66.53
C LEU A 256 25.63 48.19 -67.51
N THR A 257 26.35 47.30 -68.18
CA THR A 257 27.38 47.64 -69.16
C THR A 257 27.44 46.59 -70.29
N LYS A 258 28.00 46.95 -71.45
CA LYS A 258 28.24 46.02 -72.57
C LYS A 258 29.60 45.32 -72.39
N ALA A 259 29.67 44.04 -72.76
CA ALA A 259 30.93 43.31 -72.82
C ALA A 259 31.75 43.67 -74.08
N GLY A 260 32.48 44.79 -74.04
CA GLY A 260 33.17 45.33 -75.23
C GLY A 260 32.23 46.07 -76.18
N SER A 261 32.72 46.50 -77.34
CA SER A 261 31.99 47.40 -78.27
C SER A 261 30.80 46.74 -78.97
N GLU A 262 30.80 45.41 -79.12
CA GLU A 262 29.74 44.62 -79.78
C GLU A 262 28.98 43.68 -78.82
N GLY A 263 29.29 43.74 -77.51
CA GLY A 263 28.80 42.75 -76.55
C GLY A 263 27.37 43.00 -76.05
N ASP A 264 26.76 41.91 -75.56
CA ASP A 264 25.50 41.94 -74.83
C ASP A 264 25.61 42.70 -73.50
N TRP A 265 24.47 43.20 -73.03
CA TRP A 265 24.33 43.84 -71.72
C TRP A 265 24.51 42.82 -70.59
N HIS A 266 25.29 43.18 -69.56
CA HIS A 266 25.46 42.39 -68.35
C HIS A 266 25.59 43.28 -67.11
N TRP A 267 25.26 42.73 -65.93
CA TRP A 267 25.42 43.41 -64.65
C TRP A 267 26.80 43.14 -64.05
N VAL A 268 27.46 44.20 -63.58
CA VAL A 268 28.81 44.13 -62.99
C VAL A 268 28.86 43.45 -61.61
N ASP A 269 27.71 43.23 -60.99
CA ASP A 269 27.58 42.49 -59.73
C ASP A 269 27.36 40.98 -59.93
N GLY A 270 27.37 40.50 -61.19
CA GLY A 270 27.16 39.10 -61.55
C GLY A 270 25.69 38.68 -61.66
N THR A 271 24.74 39.59 -61.43
CA THR A 271 23.31 39.31 -61.63
C THR A 271 23.05 38.91 -63.09
N PRO A 272 22.30 37.82 -63.37
CA PRO A 272 21.94 37.47 -64.74
C PRO A 272 21.10 38.57 -65.40
N PHE A 273 21.51 39.00 -66.60
CA PHE A 273 20.73 39.97 -67.38
C PHE A 273 19.56 39.29 -68.09
N ASN A 274 18.34 39.80 -67.90
CA ASN A 274 17.14 39.30 -68.57
C ASN A 274 16.62 40.34 -69.57
N LYS A 275 16.97 40.18 -70.85
CA LYS A 275 16.61 41.11 -71.93
C LYS A 275 15.10 41.41 -72.00
N VAL A 276 14.26 40.38 -71.90
CA VAL A 276 12.79 40.51 -72.01
C VAL A 276 12.22 41.32 -70.84
N GLN A 277 12.66 41.02 -69.61
CA GLN A 277 12.18 41.76 -68.44
C GLN A 277 12.73 43.19 -68.38
N SER A 278 13.92 43.43 -68.93
CA SER A 278 14.59 44.72 -68.92
C SER A 278 14.07 45.69 -69.98
N GLU A 279 13.40 45.22 -71.03
CA GLU A 279 12.87 46.07 -72.12
C GLU A 279 11.98 47.21 -71.60
N LYS A 280 11.14 46.92 -70.60
CA LYS A 280 10.23 47.91 -69.98
C LYS A 280 10.92 48.97 -69.12
N PHE A 281 12.22 48.87 -68.89
CA PHE A 281 12.97 49.84 -68.09
C PHE A 281 13.75 50.85 -68.93
N TRP A 282 13.91 50.58 -70.22
CA TRP A 282 14.50 51.53 -71.18
C TRP A 282 13.55 52.68 -71.50
N ILE A 283 14.12 53.87 -71.59
CA ILE A 283 13.45 55.03 -72.18
C ILE A 283 13.06 54.66 -73.63
N PRO A 284 11.87 55.07 -74.11
CA PRO A 284 11.51 54.84 -75.51
C PRO A 284 12.59 55.35 -76.46
N GLY A 285 13.10 54.47 -77.33
CA GLY A 285 14.19 54.77 -78.26
C GLY A 285 15.58 54.35 -77.76
N GLU A 286 15.73 54.01 -76.48
CA GLU A 286 16.97 53.47 -75.91
C GLU A 286 16.97 51.94 -75.88
N PRO A 287 18.15 51.30 -75.91
CA PRO A 287 19.46 51.91 -76.10
C PRO A 287 19.72 52.31 -77.57
N ASN A 288 20.18 53.53 -77.82
CA ASN A 288 20.37 54.07 -79.17
C ASN A 288 21.84 54.03 -79.67
N ASN A 289 22.79 53.78 -78.76
CA ASN A 289 24.23 53.74 -79.04
C ASN A 289 24.76 54.98 -79.78
N TYR A 290 24.44 56.18 -79.30
CA TYR A 290 24.76 57.43 -79.98
C TYR A 290 26.28 57.55 -80.24
N GLY A 291 26.64 57.85 -81.49
CA GLY A 291 28.04 57.95 -81.90
C GLY A 291 28.83 56.63 -81.78
N ASN A 292 28.16 55.48 -81.67
CA ASN A 292 28.74 54.16 -81.46
C ASN A 292 29.64 54.05 -80.22
N ASN A 293 29.37 54.84 -79.17
CA ASN A 293 30.23 54.92 -77.99
C ASN A 293 29.44 54.93 -76.68
N GLU A 294 28.28 54.26 -76.62
CA GLU A 294 27.45 54.19 -75.41
C GLU A 294 27.37 52.75 -74.90
N HIS A 295 28.23 52.46 -73.92
CA HIS A 295 28.47 51.11 -73.41
C HIS A 295 28.17 50.97 -71.91
N CYS A 296 27.67 52.03 -71.27
CA CYS A 296 27.33 52.08 -69.85
C CYS A 296 25.94 52.68 -69.66
N VAL A 297 25.21 52.28 -68.62
CA VAL A 297 23.81 52.69 -68.44
C VAL A 297 23.64 53.55 -67.21
N ASN A 298 22.91 54.64 -67.37
CA ASN A 298 22.41 55.45 -66.26
C ASN A 298 20.88 55.39 -66.16
N LEU A 299 20.36 55.66 -64.96
CA LEU A 299 19.01 56.19 -64.79
C LEU A 299 19.02 57.64 -65.27
N LYS A 300 18.00 58.08 -65.98
CA LYS A 300 17.91 59.44 -66.54
C LYS A 300 16.58 60.13 -66.28
N THR A 301 15.49 59.39 -66.13
CA THR A 301 14.15 59.96 -65.90
C THR A 301 13.56 59.47 -64.57
N SER A 302 12.63 60.24 -64.00
CA SER A 302 11.89 59.83 -62.80
C SER A 302 10.66 58.98 -63.17
N SER A 303 10.87 57.85 -63.84
CA SER A 303 9.81 56.92 -64.24
C SER A 303 10.31 55.47 -64.30
N LEU A 304 9.42 54.47 -64.45
CA LEU A 304 9.84 53.08 -64.66
C LEU A 304 10.78 52.95 -65.88
N ARG A 305 10.52 53.71 -66.94
CA ARG A 305 11.30 53.76 -68.18
C ARG A 305 12.40 54.82 -68.05
N SER A 306 13.47 54.48 -67.33
CA SER A 306 14.52 55.42 -66.94
C SER A 306 15.88 55.15 -67.54
N TRP A 307 16.13 53.96 -68.10
CA TRP A 307 17.47 53.58 -68.53
C TRP A 307 17.83 54.25 -69.86
N ASN A 308 19.08 54.72 -69.91
CA ASN A 308 19.72 55.36 -71.06
C ASN A 308 21.16 54.85 -71.15
N ASP A 309 21.58 54.37 -72.32
CA ASP A 309 22.99 54.12 -72.58
C ASP A 309 23.73 55.43 -72.80
N ALA A 310 24.95 55.52 -72.28
CA ALA A 310 25.80 56.69 -72.39
C ALA A 310 27.27 56.27 -72.47
N SER A 311 28.11 57.18 -72.94
CA SER A 311 29.56 56.99 -72.90
C SER A 311 30.02 56.76 -71.46
N CYS A 312 30.79 55.70 -71.25
CA CYS A 312 31.33 55.31 -69.95
C CYS A 312 32.26 56.37 -69.34
N ASP A 313 32.80 57.25 -70.19
CA ASP A 313 33.68 58.36 -69.79
C ASP A 313 32.91 59.59 -69.30
N ASN A 314 31.58 59.62 -69.48
CA ASN A 314 30.74 60.65 -68.88
C ASN A 314 30.79 60.56 -67.36
N THR A 315 30.68 61.71 -66.69
CA THR A 315 30.68 61.76 -65.23
C THR A 315 29.27 61.99 -64.68
N PHE A 316 28.76 61.00 -63.97
CA PHE A 316 27.47 61.07 -63.26
C PHE A 316 27.66 60.62 -61.81
N PRO A 317 26.79 61.04 -60.88
CA PRO A 317 26.69 60.34 -59.62
C PRO A 317 26.26 58.88 -59.88
N PHE A 318 26.38 58.02 -58.88
CA PHE A 318 26.27 56.59 -59.05
C PHE A 318 25.60 55.92 -57.86
N ILE A 319 25.01 54.75 -58.10
CA ILE A 319 24.31 54.00 -57.07
C ILE A 319 25.03 52.69 -56.82
N CYS A 320 25.59 52.52 -55.62
CA CYS A 320 26.11 51.24 -55.18
C CYS A 320 25.01 50.41 -54.51
N LYS A 321 25.10 49.08 -54.58
CA LYS A 321 24.23 48.10 -53.93
C LYS A 321 25.06 47.02 -53.26
N ARG A 322 24.69 46.64 -52.03
CA ARG A 322 25.20 45.46 -51.32
C ARG A 322 24.10 44.78 -50.53
N SER A 323 24.19 43.46 -50.36
CA SER A 323 23.22 42.70 -49.58
C SER A 323 23.36 42.97 -48.08
N TYR A 324 22.23 42.98 -47.38
CA TYR A 324 22.21 42.95 -45.91
C TYR A 324 22.70 41.58 -45.45
N LYS A 325 23.81 41.59 -44.71
CA LYS A 325 24.33 40.43 -43.98
C LYS A 325 24.07 40.71 -42.50
N PRO A 326 23.24 39.91 -41.80
CA PRO A 326 23.07 40.04 -40.36
C PRO A 326 24.42 39.97 -39.66
N SER A 327 24.62 40.75 -38.61
CA SER A 327 25.75 40.53 -37.71
C SER A 327 25.63 39.12 -37.13
N GLU A 328 26.69 38.31 -37.23
CA GLU A 328 26.76 37.06 -36.49
C GLU A 328 26.78 37.40 -34.98
N PRO A 329 26.03 36.67 -34.14
CA PRO A 329 25.97 36.92 -32.70
C PRO A 329 27.32 36.68 -32.01
#